data_AF-A0A455U0V2-F1
#
_entry.id   AF-A0A455U0V2-F1
#
_cell.length_a   1.000
_cell.length_b   1.000
_cell.length_c   1.000
_cell.angle_alpha   90.00
_cell.angle_beta   90.00
_cell.angle_gamma   90.00
#
_symmetry.space_group_name_H-M   'P 1'
#
loop_
_entity.id
_entity.type
_entity.pdbx_description
1 polymer ?
#
loop_
_entity_poly.entity_id
_entity_poly.type
_entity_poly.pdbx_seq_one_letter_code
_entity_poly.pdbx_strand_id
1 'polypeptide(L)' 'MCCKLTSKGELINDPRTQELVQLPNTEAGAVMVFKPYDHVSYALVMQASNVLEVGDQVVSSVD' A
#
# COMPACT_ATOMS: atom_id res chain seq x y z
N MET A 1 -10.15 13.18 -2.51
CA MET A 1 -10.28 12.19 -1.40
C MET A 1 -8.87 11.75 -1.00
N CYS A 2 -8.53 11.77 0.29
CA CYS A 2 -7.21 11.35 0.79
C CYS A 2 -7.22 9.84 1.08
N CYS A 3 -6.22 9.12 0.58
CA CYS A 3 -6.06 7.69 0.80
C CYS A 3 -4.63 7.38 1.25
N LYS A 4 -4.47 6.34 2.05
CA LYS A 4 -3.17 5.83 2.49
C LYS A 4 -2.67 4.77 1.51
N LEU A 5 -1.36 4.68 1.34
CA LEU A 5 -0.68 3.62 0.60
C LEU A 5 -0.03 2.65 1.59
N THR A 6 -0.21 1.36 1.34
CA THR A 6 0.43 0.29 2.10
C THR A 6 1.17 -0.66 1.18
N SER A 7 2.43 -0.95 1.50
CA SER A 7 3.22 -1.95 0.78
C SER A 7 3.02 -3.32 1.40
N LYS A 8 2.98 -4.35 0.55
CA LYS A 8 2.89 -5.73 1.01
C LYS A 8 4.21 -6.15 1.65
N GLY A 9 4.14 -6.71 2.86
CA GLY A 9 5.33 -7.29 3.48
C GLY A 9 5.84 -8.49 2.67
N GLU A 10 7.14 -8.76 2.71
CA GLU A 10 7.72 -9.87 1.94
C GLU A 10 7.28 -11.24 2.51
N LEU A 11 7.25 -12.26 1.65
CA LEU A 11 7.10 -13.65 2.06
C LEU A 11 8.46 -14.17 2.52
N ILE A 12 8.60 -14.38 3.83
CA ILE A 12 9.84 -14.90 4.41
C ILE A 12 9.63 -16.33 4.91
N ASN A 13 10.68 -17.14 4.83
CA ASN A 13 10.69 -18.47 5.44
C ASN A 13 11.08 -18.31 6.92
N ASP A 14 10.20 -18.68 7.84
CA ASP A 14 10.51 -18.63 9.26
C ASP A 14 11.59 -19.68 9.58
N PRO A 15 12.77 -19.29 10.11
CA PRO A 15 13.86 -20.22 10.40
C PRO A 15 13.51 -21.24 11.51
N ARG A 16 12.46 -21.01 12.30
CA ARG A 16 12.03 -21.87 13.39
C ARG A 16 10.96 -22.87 12.98
N THR A 17 9.98 -22.44 12.18
CA THR A 17 8.84 -23.30 11.76
C THR A 17 8.97 -23.81 10.32
N GLN A 18 9.90 -23.27 9.53
CA GLN A 18 10.09 -23.55 8.10
C GLN A 18 8.83 -23.30 7.25
N GLU A 19 7.93 -22.45 7.74
CA GLU A 19 6.73 -22.04 7.02
C GLU A 19 6.95 -20.69 6.33
N LEU A 20 6.29 -20.52 5.17
CA LEU A 20 6.24 -19.24 4.46
C LEU A 20 5.27 -18.31 5.18
N VAL A 21 5.79 -17.26 5.81
CA VAL A 21 5.00 -16.26 6.52
C VAL A 21 5.04 -14.95 5.75
N GLN A 22 3.88 -14.36 5.51
CA GLN A 22 3.78 -13.01 4.98
C GLN A 22 4.00 -12.01 6.10
N LEU A 23 4.99 -11.13 5.94
CA LEU A 23 5.15 -10.00 6.85
C LEU A 23 3.95 -9.04 6.76
N PRO A 24 3.62 -8.34 7.87
CA PRO A 24 2.53 -7.37 7.87
C PRO A 24 2.81 -6.25 6.86
N ASN A 25 1.74 -5.72 6.28
CA ASN A 25 1.82 -4.57 5.40
C ASN A 25 2.27 -3.33 6.18
N THR A 26 3.11 -2.51 5.56
CA THR A 26 3.64 -1.29 6.17
C THR A 26 3.10 -0.05 5.46
N GLU A 27 3.03 1.06 6.18
CA GLU A 27 2.64 2.33 5.59
C GLU A 27 3.72 2.82 4.62
N ALA A 28 3.30 3.11 3.40
CA ALA A 28 4.17 3.51 2.30
C ALA A 28 4.02 5.00 1.95
N GLY A 29 2.85 5.60 2.23
CA GLY A 29 2.62 7.01 1.98
C GLY A 29 1.14 7.40 1.92
N ALA A 30 0.85 8.54 1.30
CA ALA A 30 -0.49 9.07 1.12
C ALA A 30 -0.68 9.67 -0.28
N VAL A 31 -1.89 9.50 -0.83
CA VAL A 31 -2.30 9.99 -2.14
C VAL A 31 -3.60 10.76 -2.07
N MET A 32 -3.76 11.73 -2.98
CA MET A 32 -5.02 12.43 -3.18
C MET A 32 -5.64 12.03 -4.51
N VAL A 33 -6.78 11.35 -4.47
CA VAL A 33 -7.59 11.05 -5.65
C VAL A 33 -8.37 12.31 -6.03
N PHE A 34 -8.22 12.77 -7.27
CA PHE A 34 -8.84 13.99 -7.79
C PHE A 34 -9.74 13.76 -9.01
N LYS A 35 -9.56 12.64 -9.74
CA LYS A 35 -10.45 12.24 -10.85
C LYS A 35 -10.81 10.76 -10.71
N PRO A 36 -11.94 10.43 -10.06
CA PRO A 36 -12.47 9.09 -10.05
C PRO A 36 -13.28 8.81 -11.32
N TYR A 37 -12.97 7.72 -12.02
CA TYR A 37 -13.80 7.12 -13.08
C TYR A 37 -14.23 5.71 -12.64
N ASP A 38 -15.13 5.09 -13.39
CA ASP A 38 -15.76 3.81 -13.00
C ASP A 38 -14.78 2.64 -12.85
N HIS A 39 -13.66 2.66 -13.60
CA HIS A 39 -12.68 1.57 -13.61
C HIS A 39 -11.25 2.00 -13.26
N VAL A 40 -10.98 3.30 -13.33
CA VAL A 40 -9.65 3.86 -13.08
C VAL A 40 -9.79 5.19 -12.37
N SER A 41 -8.80 5.56 -11.58
CA SER A 41 -8.76 6.86 -10.92
C SER A 41 -7.39 7.48 -11.09
N TYR A 42 -7.34 8.79 -11.25
CA TYR A 42 -6.07 9.52 -11.16
C TYR A 42 -5.90 10.09 -9.76
N ALA A 43 -4.70 9.90 -9.23
CA ALA A 43 -4.29 10.39 -7.94
C ALA A 43 -2.91 11.04 -8.03
N LEU A 44 -2.63 11.95 -7.10
CA LEU A 44 -1.31 12.52 -6.90
C LEU A 44 -0.72 11.98 -5.60
N VAL A 45 0.56 11.61 -5.62
CA VAL A 45 1.31 11.23 -4.41
C VAL A 45 1.61 12.50 -3.62
N MET A 46 1.12 12.55 -2.39
CA MET A 46 1.31 13.69 -1.48
C MET A 46 2.52 13.46 -0.58
N GLN A 47 2.71 12.22 -0.12
CA GLN A 47 3.80 11.82 0.75
C GLN A 47 4.21 10.39 0.43
N ALA A 48 5.51 10.12 0.44
CA ALA A 48 6.08 8.77 0.35
C ALA A 48 7.03 8.57 1.52
N SER A 49 6.69 7.63 2.39
CA SER A 49 7.50 7.23 3.55
C SER A 49 8.48 6.12 3.18
N ASN A 50 8.14 5.33 2.16
CA ASN A 50 8.96 4.26 1.58
C ASN A 50 8.92 4.35 0.04
N VAL A 51 9.72 3.53 -0.64
CA VAL A 51 9.66 3.38 -2.10
C VAL A 51 8.28 2.83 -2.46
N LEU A 52 7.61 3.53 -3.37
CA LEU A 52 6.29 3.12 -3.88
C LEU A 52 6.49 2.24 -5.12
N GLU A 53 5.82 1.11 -5.14
CA GLU A 53 5.91 0.14 -6.23
C GLU A 53 4.53 -0.17 -6.84
N VAL A 54 4.55 -0.61 -8.09
CA VAL A 54 3.33 -1.06 -8.77
C VAL A 54 2.84 -2.33 -8.07
N GLY A 55 1.62 -2.28 -7.54
CA GLY A 55 1.04 -3.37 -6.74
C GLY A 55 0.80 -3.00 -5.27
N ASP A 56 1.32 -1.85 -4.83
CA ASP A 56 0.97 -1.29 -3.52
C ASP A 56 -0.53 -1.03 -3.40
N GLN A 57 -1.06 -1.25 -2.20
CA GLN A 57 -2.48 -1.18 -1.94
C GLN A 57 -2.88 0.22 -1.48
N VAL A 58 -3.93 0.75 -2.10
CA VAL A 58 -4.57 2.02 -1.71
C VAL A 58 -5.71 1.73 -0.75
N VAL A 59 -5.68 2.32 0.43
CA VAL A 59 -6.71 2.16 1.47
C VAL A 59 -7.33 3.51 1.76
N SER A 60 -8.66 3.59 1.74
CA SER A 60 -9.36 4.81 2.17
C SER A 60 -9.17 4.99 3.67
N SER A 61 -8.66 6.16 4.09
CA SER A 61 -8.72 6.55 5.50
C SER A 61 -10.16 7.02 5.75
N VAL A 62 -11.04 6.09 6.08
CA VAL A 62 -12.31 6.40 6.72
C VAL A 62 -12.10 6.10 8.19
N ASP A 63 -11.77 7.14 8.93
CA ASP A 63 -12.01 7.20 10.37
C ASP A 63 -13.26 8.07 10.57
#